data_AF-A0A498DCC5-F1
#
_entry.id   AF-A0A498DCC5-F1
#
_cell.length_a   1.000
_cell.length_b   1.000
_cell.length_c   1.000
_cell.angle_alpha   90.00
_cell.angle_beta   90.00
_cell.angle_gamma   90.00
#
_symmetry.space_group_name_H-M   'P 1'
#
loop_
_entity.id
_entity.type
_entity.pdbx_description
1 polymer ?
#
loop_
_entity_poly.entity_id
_entity_poly.type
_entity_poly.pdbx_seq_one_letter_code
_entity_poly.pdbx_strand_id
1 'polypeptide(L)'
;HIGENKFKALIETSNYDAKKYFIVLLTSSSILKGQTRHSNVIPTHWVVLDDNIKVAGNLVNSSSLKSQFVSFKAFSWGESFEQNSNLTLDELISYTWGVYIYERGLA
;
A
#
# COMPACT_ATOMS: atom_id res chain seq x y z
N HIS A 1 -14.75 2.72 1.05
CA HIS A 1 -14.92 1.29 1.41
C HIS A 1 -14.31 0.49 0.28
N ILE A 2 -13.26 -0.31 0.51
CA ILE A 2 -12.79 -1.23 -0.54
C ILE A 2 -13.86 -2.32 -0.65
N GLY A 3 -14.61 -2.30 -1.75
CA GLY A 3 -15.52 -3.39 -2.12
C GLY A 3 -14.76 -4.64 -2.55
N GLU A 4 -15.47 -5.65 -3.05
CA GLU A 4 -14.99 -7.02 -3.37
C GLU A 4 -13.72 -7.13 -4.26
N ASN A 5 -13.22 -6.03 -4.83
CA ASN A 5 -12.02 -6.02 -5.69
C ASN A 5 -10.91 -5.11 -5.14
N LYS A 6 -10.19 -5.61 -4.13
CA LYS A 6 -9.02 -4.95 -3.51
C LYS A 6 -7.93 -4.56 -4.51
N PHE A 7 -7.72 -5.38 -5.55
CA PHE A 7 -6.74 -5.07 -6.60
C PHE A 7 -7.13 -3.81 -7.38
N LYS A 8 -8.41 -3.70 -7.76
CA LYS A 8 -8.94 -2.50 -8.42
C LYS A 8 -8.72 -1.25 -7.57
N ALA A 9 -8.93 -1.32 -6.25
CA ALA A 9 -8.69 -0.20 -5.35
C ALA A 9 -7.20 0.23 -5.34
N LEU A 10 -6.25 -0.71 -5.37
CA LEU A 10 -4.82 -0.37 -5.48
C LEU A 10 -4.44 0.23 -6.84
N ILE A 11 -5.08 -0.21 -7.93
CA ILE A 11 -4.93 0.43 -9.25
C ILE A 11 -5.45 1.87 -9.20
N GLU A 12 -6.65 2.08 -8.66
CA GLU A 12 -7.24 3.42 -8.53
C GLU A 12 -6.38 4.35 -7.68
N THR A 13 -5.76 3.82 -6.62
CA THR A 13 -4.81 4.53 -5.77
C THR A 13 -3.62 5.07 -6.55
N SER A 14 -3.20 4.38 -7.61
CA SER A 14 -2.06 4.81 -8.43
C SER A 14 -2.32 6.05 -9.27
N ASN A 15 -3.59 6.50 -9.38
CA ASN A 15 -3.93 7.79 -10.01
C ASN A 15 -3.66 9.01 -9.11
N TYR A 16 -3.32 8.79 -7.84
CA TYR A 16 -3.09 9.84 -6.86
C TYR A 16 -1.61 9.90 -6.50
N ASP A 17 -0.98 11.05 -6.71
CA ASP A 17 0.41 11.29 -6.35
C ASP A 17 0.56 11.35 -4.81
N ALA A 18 1.35 10.44 -4.22
CA ALA A 18 1.54 10.36 -2.76
C ALA A 18 2.18 11.63 -2.16
N LYS A 19 2.80 12.49 -2.98
CA LYS A 19 3.32 13.80 -2.54
C LYS A 19 2.24 14.88 -2.52
N LYS A 20 1.14 14.72 -3.25
CA LYS A 20 0.00 15.67 -3.31
C LYS A 20 -1.19 15.21 -2.48
N TYR A 21 -1.32 13.91 -2.25
CA TYR A 21 -2.42 13.32 -1.50
C TYR A 21 -1.89 12.61 -0.25
N PHE A 22 -2.70 12.58 0.81
CA PHE A 22 -2.55 11.62 1.89
C PHE A 22 -3.27 10.34 1.49
N ILE A 23 -2.50 9.31 1.14
CA ILE A 23 -3.02 7.99 0.82
C ILE A 23 -2.80 7.11 2.05
N VAL A 24 -3.89 6.80 2.75
CA VAL A 24 -3.86 6.03 4.00
C VAL A 24 -4.34 4.61 3.73
N LEU A 25 -3.53 3.61 4.08
CA LEU A 25 -3.88 2.20 4.00
C LEU A 25 -4.24 1.65 5.39
N LEU A 26 -5.38 0.99 5.49
CA LEU A 26 -5.69 0.08 6.60
C LEU A 26 -5.12 -1.29 6.24
N THR A 27 -4.13 -1.76 7.01
CA THR A 27 -3.27 -2.88 6.61
C THR A 27 -2.80 -3.71 7.81
N SER A 28 -2.11 -4.82 7.52
CA SER A 28 -1.33 -5.58 8.50
C SER A 28 0.09 -5.01 8.56
N SER A 29 0.73 -5.02 9.74
CA SER A 29 2.17 -4.65 9.87
C SER A 29 3.08 -5.44 8.93
N SER A 30 2.65 -6.63 8.48
CA SER A 30 3.41 -7.48 7.56
C SER A 30 3.85 -6.80 6.27
N ILE A 31 3.25 -5.67 5.87
CA ILE A 31 3.67 -4.92 4.69
C ILE A 31 4.93 -4.07 4.93
N LEU A 32 5.33 -3.82 6.17
CA LEU A 32 6.44 -2.93 6.54
C LEU A 32 7.75 -3.71 6.76
N LYS A 33 8.88 -3.08 6.43
CA LYS A 33 10.22 -3.65 6.63
C LYS A 33 10.46 -4.01 8.09
N GLY A 34 11.07 -5.18 8.30
CA GLY A 34 11.41 -5.69 9.64
C GLY A 34 10.24 -6.35 10.37
N GLN A 35 9.02 -6.28 9.85
CA GLN A 35 7.85 -6.92 10.46
C GLN A 35 7.71 -8.38 10.01
N THR A 36 7.23 -9.22 10.92
CA THR A 36 6.92 -10.61 10.61
C THR A 36 5.72 -10.70 9.66
N ARG A 37 5.82 -11.58 8.66
CA ARG A 37 4.69 -11.91 7.78
C ARG A 37 3.78 -12.88 8.50
N HIS A 38 2.57 -12.43 8.82
CA HIS A 38 1.56 -13.26 9.43
C HIS A 38 0.62 -13.78 8.35
N SER A 39 0.34 -15.09 8.37
CA SER A 39 -0.70 -15.69 7.52
C SER A 39 -2.10 -15.18 7.88
N ASN A 40 -2.29 -14.73 9.12
CA ASN A 40 -3.53 -14.12 9.57
C ASN A 40 -3.63 -12.69 9.06
N VAL A 41 -4.47 -12.55 8.05
CA VAL A 41 -4.81 -11.31 7.37
C VAL A 41 -5.86 -10.63 8.27
N ILE A 42 -5.44 -9.89 9.29
CA ILE A 42 -6.30 -8.99 10.08
C ILE A 42 -5.65 -7.59 10.06
N PRO A 43 -6.42 -6.51 9.87
CA PRO A 43 -5.85 -5.18 9.87
C PRO A 43 -5.38 -4.82 11.28
N THR A 44 -4.12 -4.42 11.40
CA THR A 44 -3.49 -4.05 12.68
C THR A 44 -2.92 -2.64 12.66
N HIS A 45 -2.77 -2.04 11.47
CA HIS A 45 -2.04 -0.80 11.27
C HIS A 45 -2.75 0.13 10.30
N TRP A 46 -2.59 1.42 10.56
CA TRP A 46 -2.82 2.48 9.60
C TRP A 46 -1.46 3.00 9.15
N VAL A 47 -1.24 3.07 7.84
CA VAL A 47 -0.01 3.63 7.28
C VAL A 47 -0.35 4.68 6.25
N VAL A 48 0.52 5.68 6.10
CA VAL A 48 0.37 6.74 5.10
C VAL A 48 1.45 6.55 4.06
N LEU A 49 1.11 6.41 2.77
CA LEU A 49 2.12 6.30 1.72
C LEU A 49 2.93 7.59 1.61
N ASP A 50 4.25 7.44 1.63
CA ASP A 50 5.22 8.50 1.36
C ASP A 50 5.72 8.46 -0.10
N ASP A 51 5.67 7.28 -0.74
CA ASP A 51 5.85 7.10 -2.18
C ASP A 51 4.76 6.16 -2.72
N ASN A 52 4.41 6.33 -3.99
CA ASN A 52 3.42 5.49 -4.65
C ASN A 52 3.86 4.02 -4.70
N ILE A 53 2.89 3.12 -4.67
CA ILE A 53 3.12 1.68 -4.85
C ILE A 53 3.53 1.43 -6.30
N LYS A 54 4.68 0.77 -6.47
CA LYS A 54 5.24 0.41 -7.77
C LYS A 54 5.44 -1.09 -7.86
N VAL A 55 5.33 -1.62 -9.07
CA VAL A 55 5.62 -3.00 -9.45
C VAL A 55 6.55 -2.95 -10.64
N ALA A 56 7.72 -3.60 -10.52
CA ALA A 56 8.78 -3.52 -11.54
C ALA A 56 9.11 -2.07 -11.96
N GLY A 57 9.11 -1.14 -11.00
CA GLY A 57 9.40 0.29 -11.21
C GLY A 57 8.25 1.14 -11.74
N ASN A 58 7.13 0.54 -12.15
CA ASN A 58 5.96 1.25 -12.69
C ASN A 58 4.82 1.30 -11.68
N LEU A 59 3.95 2.31 -11.79
CA LEU A 59 2.73 2.39 -10.98
C LEU A 59 1.83 1.16 -11.20
N VAL A 60 1.13 0.74 -10.15
CA VAL A 60 0.20 -0.40 -10.21
C VAL A 60 -0.91 -0.12 -11.21
N ASN A 61 -1.12 -1.05 -12.14
CA ASN A 61 -2.16 -0.95 -13.16
C ASN A 61 -2.73 -2.34 -13.50
N SER A 62 -3.67 -2.40 -14.43
CA SER A 62 -4.36 -3.65 -14.79
C SER A 62 -3.46 -4.72 -15.41
N SER A 63 -2.28 -4.34 -15.93
CA SER A 63 -1.28 -5.28 -16.46
C SER A 63 -0.25 -5.74 -15.42
N SER A 64 -0.25 -5.16 -14.22
CA SER A 64 0.66 -5.58 -13.15
C SER A 64 0.39 -7.02 -12.73
N LEU A 65 1.43 -7.86 -12.73
CA LEU A 65 1.31 -9.25 -12.35
C LEU A 65 1.34 -9.38 -10.82
N LYS A 66 0.38 -10.11 -10.25
CA LYS A 66 0.27 -10.29 -8.79
C LYS A 66 1.48 -10.95 -8.15
N SER A 67 2.22 -11.76 -8.91
CA SER A 67 3.45 -12.42 -8.45
C SER A 67 4.67 -11.51 -8.36
N GLN A 68 4.61 -10.30 -8.94
CA GLN A 68 5.74 -9.38 -8.93
C GLN A 68 5.90 -8.68 -7.57
N PHE A 69 7.14 -8.35 -7.24
CA PHE A 69 7.45 -7.61 -6.03
C PHE A 69 7.03 -6.15 -6.13
N VAL A 70 6.52 -5.62 -5.02
CA VAL A 70 6.17 -4.22 -4.86
C VAL A 70 7.32 -3.42 -4.27
N SER A 71 7.33 -2.13 -4.55
CA SER A 71 8.12 -1.14 -3.82
C SER A 71 7.29 0.08 -3.46
N PHE A 72 7.45 0.55 -2.22
CA PHE A 72 6.86 1.79 -1.70
C PHE A 72 7.53 2.18 -0.38
N LYS A 73 7.30 3.42 0.04
CA LYS A 73 7.60 3.88 1.40
C LYS A 73 6.31 4.31 2.08
N ALA A 74 6.20 4.01 3.36
CA ALA A 74 5.04 4.38 4.16
C ALA A 74 5.46 4.88 5.54
N PHE A 75 4.77 5.91 6.00
CA PHE A 75 4.89 6.44 7.34
C PHE A 75 3.95 5.69 8.27
N SER A 76 4.44 5.30 9.44
CA SER A 76 3.70 4.60 10.49
C SER A 76 4.27 5.01 11.84
N TRP A 77 3.42 5.35 12.81
CA TRP A 77 3.82 5.62 14.20
C TRP A 77 5.00 6.60 14.39
N GLY A 78 5.13 7.62 13.54
CA GLY A 78 6.21 8.62 13.69
C GLY A 78 7.47 8.32 12.85
N GLU A 79 7.53 7.17 12.19
CA GLU A 79 8.70 6.71 11.45
C GLU A 79 8.36 6.34 9.99
N SER A 80 9.35 6.41 9.11
CA SER A 80 9.23 6.02 7.71
C SER A 80 9.82 4.63 7.48
N PHE A 81 9.03 3.76 6.88
CA PHE A 81 9.38 2.38 6.59
C PHE A 81 9.33 2.13 5.08
N GLU A 82 10.28 1.35 4.60
CA GLU A 82 10.15 0.69 3.30
C GLU A 82 9.17 -0.49 3.41
N GLN A 83 8.74 -1.00 2.26
CA GLN A 83 8.00 -2.25 2.22
C GLN A 83 8.82 -3.43 2.74
N ASN A 84 8.13 -4.48 3.17
CA ASN A 84 8.76 -5.73 3.58
C ASN A 84 9.53 -6.37 2.40
N SER A 85 10.70 -6.95 2.68
CA SER A 85 11.59 -7.51 1.66
C SER A 85 10.90 -8.64 0.90
N ASN A 86 10.91 -8.61 -0.44
CA ASN A 86 10.23 -9.57 -1.33
C ASN A 86 8.70 -9.58 -1.18
N LEU A 87 8.07 -8.48 -0.77
CA LEU A 87 6.60 -8.41 -0.69
C LEU A 87 6.02 -8.43 -2.10
N THR A 88 5.15 -9.39 -2.39
CA THR A 88 4.47 -9.47 -3.69
C THR A 88 3.24 -8.57 -3.73
N LEU A 89 2.78 -8.24 -4.94
CA LEU A 89 1.52 -7.51 -5.12
C LEU A 89 0.32 -8.31 -4.56
N ASP A 90 0.30 -9.64 -4.72
CA ASP A 90 -0.76 -10.50 -4.17
C ASP A 90 -0.83 -10.44 -2.64
N GLU A 91 0.34 -10.45 -1.98
CA GLU A 91 0.43 -10.28 -0.53
C GLU A 91 -0.02 -8.89 -0.10
N LEU A 92 0.41 -7.83 -0.79
CA LEU A 92 -0.04 -6.47 -0.49
C LEU A 92 -1.56 -6.32 -0.64
N ILE A 93 -2.15 -6.90 -1.69
CA ILE A 93 -3.61 -6.95 -1.89
C ILE A 93 -4.27 -7.65 -0.71
N SER A 94 -3.74 -8.81 -0.31
CA SER A 94 -4.27 -9.59 0.81
C SER A 94 -4.24 -8.77 2.09
N TYR A 95 -3.08 -8.21 2.43
CA TYR A 95 -2.82 -7.39 3.62
C TYR A 95 -3.45 -5.99 3.59
N THR A 96 -4.20 -5.59 2.56
CA THR A 96 -4.87 -4.29 2.53
C THR A 96 -6.37 -4.47 2.72
N TRP A 97 -6.96 -3.73 3.67
CA TRP A 97 -8.41 -3.73 3.95
C TRP A 97 -9.11 -2.47 3.49
N GLY A 98 -8.40 -1.35 3.50
CA GLY A 98 -8.95 -0.05 3.21
C GLY A 98 -7.91 0.86 2.60
N VAL A 99 -8.35 1.70 1.68
CA VAL A 99 -7.59 2.85 1.18
C VAL A 99 -8.48 4.07 1.39
N TYR A 100 -7.90 5.11 1.96
CA TYR A 100 -8.53 6.42 2.11
C TYR A 100 -7.60 7.45 1.48
N ILE A 101 -8.15 8.33 0.66
CA ILE A 101 -7.38 9.30 -0.09
C ILE A 101 -7.94 10.68 0.22
N TYR A 102 -7.07 11.56 0.69
CA TYR A 102 -7.38 12.94 1.00
C TYR A 102 -6.41 13.85 0.26
N GLU A 103 -6.90 14.94 -0.33
CA GLU A 103 -6.01 15.96 -0.88
C GLU A 103 -5.23 16.61 0.26
N ARG A 104 -3.91 16.78 0.11
CA ARG A 104 -3.13 17.56 1.06
C ARG A 104 -3.57 19.01 0.84
N GLY A 105 -4.43 19.52 1.73
CA GLY A 105 -4.96 20.88 1.61
C GLY A 105 -3.84 21.90 1.43
N LEU A 106 -4.10 22.88 0.54
CA LEU A 106 -3.36 24.15 0.47
C LEU A 106 -3.43 24.79 1.86
N ALA A 107 -2.28 24.86 2.54
CA ALA A 107 -2.05 25.88 3.55
C ALA A 107 -1.74 27.21 2.86
#